data_AF-A0A4S4KHC4-F1
#
_entry.id   AF-A0A4S4KHC4-F1
#
_cell.length_a   1.000
_cell.length_b   1.000
_cell.length_c   1.000
_cell.angle_alpha   90.00
_cell.angle_beta   90.00
_cell.angle_gamma   90.00
#
_symmetry.space_group_name_H-M   'P 1'
#
loop_
_entity.id
_entity.type
_entity.pdbx_description
1 polymer ?
#
loop_
_entity_poly.entity_id
_entity_poly.type
_entity_poly.pdbx_seq_one_letter_code
_entity_poly.pdbx_strand_id
1 'polypeptide(L)'
;MSSSRHSRTYYRVGGFQSNFKLKSINPPIPYTAKEIAEALLVQKAGIDLILGVQPCGASYLLLPREDAEAAFHHLFKGYGTPATEYLSLSPIHFEDSTAFAAKLTKLANKTTAQKKKKDQDRSHANTHRANFEYHRILRDEIERPYDYDIVIPTWLQNIRAVSLAYNLWELDHRPQELRRTDPKVLDIGWTEYAVPNPTNPGPIATSTVHAKLSENRLLRAPNYQEFAYGETEHASKEVIATHLKQLFNVQLEDSSSPVVLFVYGAEGAMNVIRSFGLDISRWHRGIEPILGRRILKIPGTASYRDTEYSRREPNFSRDPYSRQRSGRSISPGRGDYSRRARSPELSQRPPPVYVVDVKDLYATMRDSGVLEENSSAIANNLRIYFEPQIQHKIGSDWSAGNESRLLGFMWFALACGNAIDEQRATRIAEGSLPMEDTEEKPQVPPVGQDMNSDDEDPNDAGPVSRGSTQNQAYKDPYAVFDEEDEDDDY
;
A
#
# COMPACT_ATOMS: atom_id res chain seq x y z
N MET A 1 -20.37 -21.03 21.04
CA MET A 1 -19.33 -20.82 22.07
C MET A 1 -18.82 -19.40 21.97
N SER A 2 -19.24 -18.51 22.87
CA SER A 2 -18.75 -17.12 22.94
C SER A 2 -17.48 -17.11 23.80
N SER A 3 -16.34 -17.46 23.20
CA SER A 3 -15.05 -17.17 23.82
C SER A 3 -14.89 -15.65 23.80
N SER A 4 -14.90 -15.01 24.97
CA SER A 4 -14.47 -13.61 25.07
C SER A 4 -13.00 -13.58 24.67
N ARG A 5 -12.74 -13.35 23.39
CA ARG A 5 -11.39 -13.22 22.85
C ARG A 5 -10.77 -11.99 23.50
N HIS A 6 -9.86 -12.25 24.44
CA HIS A 6 -9.03 -11.19 25.01
C HIS A 6 -8.18 -10.64 23.86
N SER A 7 -8.21 -9.32 23.69
CA SER A 7 -7.34 -8.65 22.71
C SER A 7 -5.90 -8.99 23.04
N ARG A 8 -5.14 -9.45 22.04
CA ARG A 8 -3.72 -9.78 22.25
C ARG A 8 -2.95 -8.57 22.70
N THR A 9 -1.95 -8.78 23.56
CA THR A 9 -1.07 -7.72 24.06
C THR A 9 0.36 -7.96 23.62
N TYR A 10 1.08 -6.87 23.34
CA TYR A 10 2.45 -6.89 22.84
C TYR A 10 3.36 -6.03 23.70
N TYR A 11 4.63 -6.37 23.79
CA TYR A 11 5.65 -5.45 24.28
C TYR A 11 6.29 -4.73 23.11
N ARG A 12 6.42 -3.40 23.23
CA ARG A 12 7.17 -2.55 22.29
C ARG A 12 8.65 -2.75 22.53
N VAL A 13 9.33 -3.39 21.60
CA VAL A 13 10.78 -3.58 21.60
C VAL A 13 11.47 -2.33 21.07
N GLY A 14 10.93 -1.75 19.99
CA GLY A 14 11.42 -0.54 19.35
C GLY A 14 10.32 0.46 19.02
N GLY A 15 10.72 1.66 18.58
CA GLY A 15 9.83 2.80 18.36
C GLY A 15 9.73 3.73 19.58
N PHE A 16 8.73 4.60 19.59
CA PHE A 16 8.52 5.53 20.69
C PHE A 16 8.10 4.79 21.99
N GLN A 17 8.62 5.17 23.16
CA GLN A 17 8.24 4.55 24.44
C GLN A 17 8.39 3.00 24.45
N SER A 18 9.59 2.51 24.14
CA SER A 18 9.91 1.08 24.28
C SER A 18 9.61 0.57 25.71
N ASN A 19 9.09 -0.65 25.81
CA ASN A 19 8.85 -1.35 27.07
C ASN A 19 10.11 -2.02 27.63
N PHE A 20 11.23 -1.93 26.92
CA PHE A 20 12.48 -2.55 27.32
C PHE A 20 13.00 -1.96 28.64
N LYS A 21 13.38 -2.82 29.58
CA LYS A 21 13.81 -2.42 30.91
C LYS A 21 15.20 -1.83 30.84
N LEU A 22 15.40 -0.53 31.10
CA LEU A 22 16.74 0.01 31.38
C LEU A 22 17.43 -0.78 32.50
N LYS A 23 18.74 -1.08 32.36
CA LYS A 23 19.52 -1.80 33.37
C LYS A 23 19.36 -1.07 34.69
N SER A 24 19.15 -1.80 35.78
CA SER A 24 19.11 -1.29 37.15
C SER A 24 20.50 -0.94 37.69
N ILE A 25 21.36 -0.37 36.85
CA ILE A 25 22.54 0.35 37.31
C ILE A 25 22.04 1.76 37.60
N ASN A 26 22.46 2.36 38.71
CA ASN A 26 22.06 3.71 39.08
C ASN A 26 23.23 4.64 38.68
N PRO A 27 23.08 5.53 37.69
CA PRO A 27 21.86 5.88 36.94
C PRO A 27 21.52 4.86 35.82
N PRO A 28 20.22 4.71 35.48
CA PRO A 28 19.76 3.74 34.49
C PRO A 28 20.34 4.06 33.12
N ILE A 29 21.20 3.17 32.62
CA ILE A 29 21.78 3.30 31.28
C ILE A 29 20.72 2.83 30.27
N PRO A 30 20.30 3.69 29.31
CA PRO A 30 19.40 3.27 28.24
C PRO A 30 20.11 2.20 27.41
N TYR A 31 19.43 1.10 27.12
CA TYR A 31 19.97 0.12 26.20
C TYR A 31 20.15 0.77 24.83
N THR A 32 21.35 0.66 24.29
CA THR A 32 21.59 0.99 22.88
C THR A 32 20.86 -0.01 21.98
N ALA A 33 20.53 0.39 20.73
CA ALA A 33 19.89 -0.50 19.77
C ALA A 33 20.67 -1.82 19.59
N LYS A 34 22.01 -1.75 19.62
CA LYS A 34 22.91 -2.90 19.56
C LYS A 34 22.73 -3.84 20.76
N GLU A 35 22.71 -3.31 21.98
CA GLU A 35 22.52 -4.14 23.18
C GLU A 35 21.14 -4.80 23.23
N ILE A 36 20.08 -4.12 22.75
CA ILE A 36 18.74 -4.73 22.63
C ILE A 36 18.78 -5.89 21.63
N ALA A 37 19.41 -5.65 20.47
CA ALA A 37 19.52 -6.66 19.43
C ALA A 37 20.31 -7.88 19.91
N GLU A 38 21.47 -7.68 20.52
CA GLU A 38 22.27 -8.76 21.12
C GLU A 38 21.49 -9.51 22.20
N ALA A 39 20.81 -8.81 23.13
CA ALA A 39 20.06 -9.46 24.19
C ALA A 39 18.94 -10.39 23.68
N LEU A 40 18.30 -10.04 22.56
CA LEU A 40 17.21 -10.82 21.98
C LEU A 40 17.67 -11.88 20.97
N LEU A 41 18.81 -11.68 20.30
CA LEU A 41 19.35 -12.59 19.28
C LEU A 41 20.40 -13.58 19.79
N VAL A 42 21.03 -13.35 20.94
CA VAL A 42 22.06 -14.25 21.51
C VAL A 42 21.59 -15.71 21.63
N GLN A 43 20.28 -15.97 21.61
CA GLN A 43 19.70 -17.29 21.75
C GLN A 43 19.16 -17.91 20.45
N LYS A 44 19.20 -17.21 19.30
CA LYS A 44 18.51 -17.66 18.08
C LYS A 44 19.28 -17.30 16.80
N ALA A 45 19.10 -18.10 15.75
CA ALA A 45 19.62 -17.86 14.39
C ALA A 45 18.84 -16.76 13.63
N GLY A 46 18.25 -15.81 14.34
CA GLY A 46 17.31 -14.81 13.83
C GLY A 46 16.15 -14.56 14.81
N ILE A 47 15.39 -13.48 14.60
CA ILE A 47 14.22 -13.16 15.42
C ILE A 47 13.04 -12.73 14.56
N ASP A 48 11.90 -13.38 14.83
CA ASP A 48 10.60 -12.97 14.30
C ASP A 48 9.96 -11.99 15.26
N LEU A 49 9.66 -10.80 14.74
CA LEU A 49 8.93 -9.75 15.43
C LEU A 49 7.69 -9.37 14.62
N ILE A 50 6.91 -8.48 15.19
CA ILE A 50 5.71 -7.93 14.56
C ILE A 50 5.92 -6.43 14.33
N LEU A 51 5.75 -5.98 13.10
CA LEU A 51 5.73 -4.57 12.75
C LEU A 51 4.31 -4.02 12.96
N GLY A 52 4.13 -3.21 14.01
CA GLY A 52 2.86 -2.58 14.33
C GLY A 52 2.80 -1.12 13.87
N VAL A 53 1.78 -0.78 13.06
CA VAL A 53 1.52 0.59 12.59
C VAL A 53 0.32 1.16 13.33
N GLN A 54 0.49 2.24 14.10
CA GLN A 54 -0.60 2.92 14.80
C GLN A 54 -1.42 3.83 13.87
N PRO A 55 -2.62 4.31 14.28
CA PRO A 55 -3.40 5.29 13.51
C PRO A 55 -2.66 6.61 13.23
N CYS A 56 -1.81 7.05 14.16
CA CYS A 56 -0.93 8.21 13.92
C CYS A 56 0.25 7.87 12.98
N GLY A 57 0.45 6.58 12.68
CA GLY A 57 1.46 5.99 11.82
C GLY A 57 2.83 5.74 12.39
N ALA A 58 2.99 6.00 13.68
CA ALA A 58 4.15 5.50 14.38
C ALA A 58 4.25 3.98 14.18
N SER A 59 5.43 3.53 13.79
CA SER A 59 5.76 2.12 13.60
C SER A 59 6.54 1.61 14.80
N TYR A 60 6.21 0.40 15.24
CA TYR A 60 6.80 -0.22 16.41
C TYR A 60 7.21 -1.65 16.07
N LEU A 61 8.33 -2.09 16.63
CA LEU A 61 8.66 -3.51 16.66
C LEU A 61 8.07 -4.09 17.93
N LEU A 62 7.27 -5.12 17.76
CA LEU A 62 6.43 -5.70 18.79
C LEU A 62 6.81 -7.17 18.99
N LEU A 63 6.80 -7.59 20.24
CA LEU A 63 6.95 -8.99 20.63
C LEU A 63 5.66 -9.44 21.33
N PRO A 64 5.03 -10.56 20.92
CA PRO A 64 3.88 -11.10 21.65
C PRO A 64 4.20 -11.25 23.13
N ARG A 65 3.27 -10.86 23.99
CA ARG A 65 3.49 -10.89 25.44
C ARG A 65 3.87 -12.29 25.96
N GLU A 66 3.23 -13.32 25.41
CA GLU A 66 3.49 -14.72 25.76
C GLU A 66 4.95 -15.11 25.45
N ASP A 67 5.44 -14.78 24.25
CA ASP A 67 6.82 -15.02 23.83
C ASP A 67 7.82 -14.23 24.69
N ALA A 68 7.48 -12.97 25.00
CA ALA A 68 8.28 -12.11 25.84
C ALA A 68 8.35 -12.59 27.30
N GLU A 69 7.25 -13.04 27.90
CA GLU A 69 7.22 -13.54 29.28
C GLU A 69 7.93 -14.89 29.38
N ALA A 70 7.79 -15.76 28.38
CA ALA A 70 8.45 -17.06 28.35
C ALA A 70 9.99 -16.95 28.27
N ALA A 71 10.51 -16.11 27.38
CA ALA A 71 11.96 -16.04 27.11
C ALA A 71 12.66 -14.83 27.76
N PHE A 72 11.93 -13.75 28.05
CA PHE A 72 12.52 -12.43 28.28
C PHE A 72 11.82 -11.60 29.38
N HIS A 73 11.08 -12.20 30.32
CA HIS A 73 10.29 -11.45 31.32
C HIS A 73 11.12 -10.42 32.12
N HIS A 74 12.41 -10.69 32.32
CA HIS A 74 13.34 -9.81 33.02
C HIS A 74 13.75 -8.58 32.18
N LEU A 75 13.54 -8.59 30.86
CA LEU A 75 13.88 -7.51 29.93
C LEU A 75 12.73 -6.54 29.66
N PHE A 76 11.47 -6.85 30.00
CA PHE A 76 10.31 -6.00 29.71
C PHE A 76 9.62 -5.47 30.97
N LYS A 77 9.13 -4.23 30.95
CA LYS A 77 8.31 -3.62 32.02
C LYS A 77 6.95 -3.12 31.51
N GLY A 78 5.98 -3.09 32.41
CA GLY A 78 4.59 -2.69 32.14
C GLY A 78 3.70 -3.85 31.66
N TYR A 79 2.48 -3.51 31.25
CA TYR A 79 1.42 -4.46 30.89
C TYR A 79 1.38 -4.81 29.39
N GLY A 80 2.27 -4.23 28.59
CA GLY A 80 2.20 -4.26 27.13
C GLY A 80 1.07 -3.39 26.57
N THR A 81 0.88 -3.42 25.27
CA THR A 81 -0.13 -2.67 24.53
C THR A 81 -1.04 -3.60 23.75
N PRO A 82 -2.36 -3.36 23.71
CA PRO A 82 -3.29 -4.24 23.02
C PRO A 82 -3.19 -4.11 21.50
N ALA A 83 -3.56 -5.17 20.77
CA ALA A 83 -3.63 -5.21 19.31
C ALA A 83 -4.46 -4.07 18.72
N THR A 84 -5.50 -3.68 19.44
CA THR A 84 -6.43 -2.60 19.08
C THR A 84 -5.80 -1.20 19.10
N GLU A 85 -4.52 -1.05 19.44
CA GLU A 85 -3.81 0.22 19.24
C GLU A 85 -3.22 0.35 17.83
N TYR A 86 -3.19 -0.73 17.04
CA TYR A 86 -2.50 -0.78 15.76
C TYR A 86 -3.47 -1.00 14.61
N LEU A 87 -3.35 -0.19 13.55
CA LEU A 87 -4.04 -0.42 12.29
C LEU A 87 -3.57 -1.74 11.69
N SER A 88 -2.26 -1.89 11.48
CA SER A 88 -1.66 -3.11 10.92
C SER A 88 -0.67 -3.75 11.89
N LEU A 89 -0.63 -5.09 11.92
CA LEU A 89 0.42 -5.89 12.55
C LEU A 89 0.90 -6.88 11.50
N SER A 90 2.09 -6.68 10.93
CA SER A 90 2.67 -7.57 9.91
C SER A 90 3.91 -8.30 10.44
N PRO A 91 4.21 -9.50 9.92
CA PRO A 91 5.46 -10.18 10.24
C PRO A 91 6.68 -9.40 9.75
N ILE A 92 7.74 -9.43 10.55
CA ILE A 92 9.07 -8.95 10.18
C ILE A 92 10.14 -9.86 10.80
N HIS A 93 11.05 -10.35 9.96
CA HIS A 93 12.14 -11.22 10.37
C HIS A 93 13.46 -10.45 10.31
N PHE A 94 14.34 -10.71 11.28
CA PHE A 94 15.72 -10.23 11.25
C PHE A 94 16.67 -11.43 11.37
N GLU A 95 17.49 -11.63 10.35
CA GLU A 95 18.49 -12.71 10.32
C GLU A 95 19.64 -12.43 11.31
N ASP A 96 20.04 -11.17 11.46
CA ASP A 96 21.18 -10.77 12.27
C ASP A 96 20.92 -9.54 13.17
N SER A 97 21.81 -9.34 14.14
CA SER A 97 21.73 -8.26 15.12
C SER A 97 21.98 -6.88 14.53
N THR A 98 22.71 -6.81 13.41
CA THR A 98 23.05 -5.56 12.73
C THR A 98 21.82 -4.99 12.04
N ALA A 99 21.11 -5.80 11.26
CA ALA A 99 19.85 -5.45 10.61
C ALA A 99 18.79 -5.05 11.65
N PHE A 100 18.68 -5.81 12.74
CA PHE A 100 17.75 -5.49 13.82
C PHE A 100 18.10 -4.17 14.53
N ALA A 101 19.37 -3.96 14.90
CA ALA A 101 19.82 -2.71 15.52
C ALA A 101 19.64 -1.51 14.59
N ALA A 102 19.92 -1.66 13.29
CA ALA A 102 19.69 -0.61 12.30
C ALA A 102 18.20 -0.23 12.22
N LYS A 103 17.29 -1.22 12.24
CA LYS A 103 15.85 -0.96 12.28
C LYS A 103 15.42 -0.26 13.57
N LEU A 104 15.93 -0.67 14.72
CA LEU A 104 15.65 -0.03 16.01
C LEU A 104 16.07 1.45 16.00
N THR A 105 17.26 1.75 15.48
CA THR A 105 17.76 3.12 15.33
C THR A 105 16.89 3.93 14.38
N LYS A 106 16.44 3.35 13.27
CA LYS A 106 15.55 4.01 12.31
C LYS A 106 14.18 4.36 12.91
N LEU A 107 13.68 3.52 13.82
CA LEU A 107 12.41 3.73 14.51
C LEU A 107 12.55 4.63 15.76
N ALA A 108 13.76 4.85 16.25
CA ALA A 108 14.00 5.79 17.32
C ALA A 108 13.71 7.20 16.79
N ASN A 109 12.75 7.89 17.42
CA ASN A 109 12.50 9.28 17.09
C ASN A 109 13.80 10.07 17.29
N LYS A 110 14.32 10.70 16.23
CA LYS A 110 15.29 11.78 16.38
C LYS A 110 14.59 12.87 17.17
N THR A 111 14.72 12.86 18.49
CA THR A 111 14.25 13.93 19.36
C THR A 111 15.09 15.15 19.07
N THR A 112 14.81 15.84 17.96
CA THR A 112 15.31 17.19 17.77
C THR A 112 14.74 18.01 18.91
N ALA A 113 15.62 18.40 19.84
CA ALA A 113 15.29 18.98 21.13
C ALA A 113 14.45 20.27 21.06
N GLN A 114 14.19 20.79 19.85
CA GLN A 114 13.62 22.12 19.63
C GLN A 114 12.11 22.20 19.35
N LYS A 115 11.34 21.09 19.22
CA LYS A 115 9.88 21.21 19.02
C LYS A 115 9.07 20.29 19.93
N LYS A 116 8.69 20.82 21.10
CA LYS A 116 7.53 20.39 21.92
C LYS A 116 6.17 20.60 21.18
N LYS A 117 6.11 20.41 19.86
CA LYS A 117 4.84 20.40 19.13
C LYS A 117 4.28 19.01 19.20
N LYS A 118 3.22 18.89 20.02
CA LYS A 118 2.18 17.84 20.03
C LYS A 118 2.20 17.01 18.75
N ASP A 119 2.35 15.69 18.90
CA ASP A 119 2.21 14.64 17.88
C ASP A 119 1.48 15.18 16.64
N GLN A 120 2.24 15.71 15.68
CA GLN A 120 1.64 16.24 14.48
C GLN A 120 1.12 15.05 13.69
N ASP A 121 -0.21 15.02 13.60
CA ASP A 121 -0.99 14.01 12.93
C ASP A 121 -0.54 13.84 11.47
N ARG A 122 0.17 12.74 11.19
CA ARG A 122 0.54 12.28 9.84
C ARG A 122 -0.42 11.19 9.33
N SER A 123 -1.63 11.06 9.91
CA SER A 123 -2.56 9.93 9.71
C SER A 123 -2.81 9.51 8.26
N HIS A 124 -2.85 10.44 7.30
CA HIS A 124 -3.13 10.11 5.90
C HIS A 124 -2.04 9.23 5.25
N ALA A 125 -0.78 9.68 5.22
CA ALA A 125 0.33 8.89 4.66
C ALA A 125 0.47 7.52 5.35
N ASN A 126 0.05 7.47 6.61
CA ASN A 126 0.21 6.31 7.47
C ASN A 126 -0.91 5.28 7.32
N THR A 127 -2.11 5.69 6.90
CA THR A 127 -3.19 4.78 6.53
C THR A 127 -2.80 3.98 5.29
N HIS A 128 -2.16 4.62 4.30
CA HIS A 128 -1.65 3.95 3.11
C HIS A 128 -0.57 2.92 3.47
N ARG A 129 0.35 3.26 4.38
CA ARG A 129 1.37 2.33 4.89
C ARG A 129 0.75 1.10 5.56
N ALA A 130 -0.23 1.29 6.45
CA ALA A 130 -0.93 0.18 7.08
C ALA A 130 -1.62 -0.72 6.03
N ASN A 131 -2.25 -0.11 5.01
CA ASN A 131 -2.87 -0.84 3.91
C ASN A 131 -1.84 -1.65 3.10
N PHE A 132 -0.65 -1.10 2.83
CA PHE A 132 0.44 -1.82 2.17
C PHE A 132 0.80 -3.11 2.93
N GLU A 133 0.96 -3.02 4.25
CA GLU A 133 1.32 -4.16 5.09
C GLU A 133 0.25 -5.27 5.09
N TYR A 134 -1.03 -4.94 4.90
CA TYR A 134 -2.07 -5.96 4.72
C TYR A 134 -1.84 -6.84 3.49
N HIS A 135 -1.21 -6.31 2.43
CA HIS A 135 -0.95 -7.11 1.22
C HIS A 135 0.15 -8.14 1.46
N ARG A 136 1.16 -7.79 2.27
CA ARG A 136 2.20 -8.73 2.71
C ARG A 136 1.59 -9.87 3.53
N ILE A 137 0.74 -9.51 4.49
CA ILE A 137 -0.01 -10.46 5.32
C ILE A 137 -0.90 -11.39 4.48
N LEU A 138 -1.63 -10.85 3.50
CA LEU A 138 -2.51 -11.66 2.66
C LEU A 138 -1.72 -12.66 1.79
N ARG A 139 -0.49 -12.31 1.40
CA ARG A 139 0.37 -13.15 0.59
C ARG A 139 1.08 -14.21 1.42
N ASP A 140 1.63 -13.83 2.56
CA ASP A 140 2.48 -14.71 3.35
C ASP A 140 1.65 -15.84 3.97
N GLU A 141 2.18 -17.06 3.95
CA GLU A 141 1.60 -18.15 4.72
C GLU A 141 1.85 -17.87 6.19
N ILE A 142 0.84 -17.32 6.86
CA ILE A 142 0.98 -16.96 8.26
C ILE A 142 0.79 -18.21 9.10
N GLU A 143 1.91 -18.78 9.58
CA GLU A 143 1.90 -19.95 10.47
C GLU A 143 1.09 -19.68 11.75
N ARG A 144 1.19 -18.45 12.30
CA ARG A 144 0.53 -18.03 13.54
C ARG A 144 -0.38 -16.82 13.34
N PRO A 145 -1.53 -16.94 12.64
CA PRO A 145 -2.37 -15.79 12.29
C PRO A 145 -2.89 -15.03 13.52
N TYR A 146 -3.09 -15.73 14.62
CA TYR A 146 -3.52 -15.16 15.89
C TYR A 146 -2.50 -14.19 16.49
N ASP A 147 -1.20 -14.34 16.18
CA ASP A 147 -0.14 -13.43 16.64
C ASP A 147 -0.28 -12.04 16.01
N TYR A 148 -0.99 -11.95 14.89
CA TYR A 148 -1.27 -10.71 14.19
C TYR A 148 -2.71 -10.24 14.40
N ASP A 149 -3.42 -10.73 15.43
CA ASP A 149 -4.85 -10.44 15.66
C ASP A 149 -5.72 -10.66 14.41
N ILE A 150 -5.33 -11.62 13.56
CA ILE A 150 -6.05 -11.99 12.35
C ILE A 150 -6.94 -13.17 12.66
N VAL A 151 -8.19 -13.06 12.23
CA VAL A 151 -9.14 -14.16 12.26
C VAL A 151 -9.31 -14.57 10.81
N ILE A 152 -8.56 -15.59 10.38
CA ILE A 152 -8.67 -16.12 9.02
C ILE A 152 -10.11 -16.59 8.80
N PRO A 153 -10.88 -15.93 7.93
CA PRO A 153 -12.22 -16.37 7.61
C PRO A 153 -12.13 -17.69 6.84
N THR A 154 -13.08 -18.61 7.06
CA THR A 154 -13.10 -19.90 6.35
C THR A 154 -13.23 -19.74 4.83
N TRP A 155 -13.84 -18.65 4.37
CA TRP A 155 -13.98 -18.34 2.95
C TRP A 155 -12.67 -17.84 2.31
N LEU A 156 -11.64 -17.46 3.09
CA LEU A 156 -10.38 -16.95 2.55
C LEU A 156 -9.67 -17.98 1.67
N GLN A 157 -9.85 -19.27 1.97
CA GLN A 157 -9.31 -20.38 1.19
C GLN A 157 -9.89 -20.45 -0.23
N ASN A 158 -11.06 -19.86 -0.46
CA ASN A 158 -11.75 -19.86 -1.74
C ASN A 158 -11.64 -18.50 -2.46
N ILE A 159 -10.73 -17.63 -2.01
CA ILE A 159 -10.54 -16.32 -2.61
C ILE A 159 -10.00 -16.46 -4.02
N ARG A 160 -10.55 -15.67 -4.95
CA ARG A 160 -10.08 -15.62 -6.33
C ARG A 160 -9.26 -14.37 -6.54
N ALA A 161 -8.17 -14.48 -7.27
CA ALA A 161 -7.35 -13.35 -7.66
C ALA A 161 -7.57 -13.06 -9.15
N VAL A 162 -7.97 -11.84 -9.47
CA VAL A 162 -8.27 -11.40 -10.84
C VAL A 162 -7.59 -10.06 -11.05
N SER A 163 -7.03 -9.83 -12.23
CA SER A 163 -6.62 -8.50 -12.65
C SER A 163 -7.43 -8.04 -13.85
N LEU A 164 -7.61 -6.73 -13.98
CA LEU A 164 -8.32 -6.11 -15.08
C LEU A 164 -7.58 -4.85 -15.54
N ALA A 165 -7.32 -4.78 -16.83
CA ALA A 165 -6.76 -3.63 -17.51
C ALA A 165 -7.64 -3.24 -18.69
N TYR A 166 -7.54 -2.00 -19.12
CA TYR A 166 -8.36 -1.44 -20.19
C TYR A 166 -7.63 -0.27 -20.83
N ASN A 167 -7.81 -0.07 -22.14
CA ASN A 167 -7.38 1.16 -22.80
C ASN A 167 -8.59 2.02 -23.14
N LEU A 168 -8.47 3.32 -22.89
CA LEU A 168 -9.45 4.31 -23.27
C LEU A 168 -9.01 5.05 -24.53
N TRP A 169 -9.96 5.63 -25.25
CA TRP A 169 -9.64 6.51 -26.36
C TRP A 169 -9.06 7.84 -25.85
N GLU A 170 -7.75 8.01 -25.99
CA GLU A 170 -7.03 9.18 -25.46
C GLU A 170 -7.44 10.50 -26.12
N LEU A 171 -7.89 10.46 -27.37
CA LEU A 171 -8.37 11.62 -28.14
C LEU A 171 -9.84 11.98 -27.82
N ASP A 172 -10.41 11.40 -26.76
CA ASP A 172 -11.75 11.75 -26.30
C ASP A 172 -11.78 13.15 -25.67
N HIS A 173 -12.20 14.14 -26.45
CA HIS A 173 -12.33 15.54 -26.03
C HIS A 173 -13.65 15.86 -25.32
N ARG A 174 -14.50 14.86 -25.03
CA ARG A 174 -15.75 15.11 -24.29
C ARG A 174 -15.46 15.65 -22.87
N PRO A 175 -16.41 16.39 -22.27
CA PRO A 175 -16.33 16.82 -20.87
C PRO A 175 -15.95 15.69 -19.91
N GLN A 176 -15.14 15.99 -18.89
CA GLN A 176 -14.61 14.99 -17.94
C GLN A 176 -15.71 14.14 -17.29
N GLU A 177 -16.85 14.75 -16.95
CA GLU A 177 -17.99 14.04 -16.35
C GLU A 177 -18.63 13.00 -17.30
N LEU A 178 -18.69 13.30 -18.60
CA LEU A 178 -19.15 12.34 -19.61
C LEU A 178 -18.13 11.22 -19.81
N ARG A 179 -16.83 11.53 -19.78
CA ARG A 179 -15.76 10.52 -19.86
C ARG A 179 -15.73 9.60 -18.64
N ARG A 180 -16.09 10.12 -17.46
CA ARG A 180 -16.22 9.34 -16.22
C ARG A 180 -17.45 8.43 -16.22
N THR A 181 -18.58 8.90 -16.75
CA THR A 181 -19.85 8.16 -16.72
C THR A 181 -20.03 7.20 -17.91
N ASP A 182 -19.50 7.55 -19.09
CA ASP A 182 -19.50 6.75 -20.31
C ASP A 182 -18.10 6.77 -20.97
N PRO A 183 -17.07 6.10 -20.40
CA PRO A 183 -15.75 6.03 -20.99
C PRO A 183 -15.76 5.32 -22.35
N LYS A 184 -15.03 5.86 -23.36
CA LYS A 184 -14.81 5.16 -24.65
C LYS A 184 -13.69 4.13 -24.51
N VAL A 185 -14.05 2.92 -24.15
CA VAL A 185 -13.14 1.76 -24.01
C VAL A 185 -12.81 1.20 -25.39
N LEU A 186 -11.52 1.04 -25.69
CA LEU A 186 -11.04 0.46 -26.96
C LEU A 186 -10.91 -1.06 -26.84
N ASP A 187 -10.23 -1.50 -25.79
CA ASP A 187 -10.05 -2.90 -25.44
C ASP A 187 -10.07 -3.09 -23.92
N ILE A 188 -10.24 -4.33 -23.50
CA ILE A 188 -10.25 -4.75 -22.11
C ILE A 188 -9.56 -6.11 -22.02
N GLY A 189 -8.80 -6.31 -20.96
CA GLY A 189 -8.18 -7.59 -20.67
C GLY A 189 -8.37 -7.96 -19.21
N TRP A 190 -8.53 -9.24 -18.94
CA TRP A 190 -8.54 -9.76 -17.59
C TRP A 190 -7.73 -11.04 -17.49
N THR A 191 -7.09 -11.23 -16.33
CA THR A 191 -6.33 -12.44 -16.01
C THR A 191 -6.80 -13.01 -14.68
N GLU A 192 -7.07 -14.30 -14.64
CA GLU A 192 -7.33 -15.05 -13.41
C GLU A 192 -6.05 -15.73 -12.91
N TYR A 193 -5.78 -15.66 -11.62
CA TYR A 193 -4.61 -16.27 -11.01
C TYR A 193 -5.00 -17.43 -10.09
N ALA A 194 -4.20 -18.49 -10.12
CA ALA A 194 -4.25 -19.50 -9.07
C ALA A 194 -3.70 -18.92 -7.77
N VAL A 195 -4.28 -19.33 -6.65
CA VAL A 195 -3.77 -19.00 -5.32
C VAL A 195 -2.35 -19.56 -5.20
N PRO A 196 -1.36 -18.75 -4.75
CA PRO A 196 -0.01 -19.25 -4.50
C PRO A 196 -0.03 -20.47 -3.60
N ASN A 197 0.85 -21.43 -3.86
CA ASN A 197 1.02 -22.60 -3.03
C ASN A 197 2.50 -22.76 -2.66
N PRO A 198 2.85 -23.56 -1.64
CA PRO A 198 4.24 -23.71 -1.21
C PRO A 198 5.21 -24.17 -2.32
N THR A 199 4.70 -24.88 -3.33
CA THR A 199 5.49 -25.37 -4.47
C THR A 199 5.69 -24.34 -5.58
N ASN A 200 4.81 -23.35 -5.68
CA ASN A 200 4.88 -22.27 -6.62
C ASN A 200 4.48 -20.98 -5.90
N PRO A 201 5.46 -20.30 -5.29
CA PRO A 201 5.17 -19.12 -4.49
C PRO A 201 4.68 -17.97 -5.35
N GLY A 202 4.89 -17.99 -6.68
CA GLY A 202 4.52 -16.94 -7.62
C GLY A 202 3.04 -16.92 -8.04
N PRO A 203 2.54 -15.80 -8.59
CA PRO A 203 1.21 -15.76 -9.16
C PRO A 203 1.22 -16.53 -10.48
N ILE A 204 0.35 -17.52 -10.61
CA ILE A 204 0.23 -18.32 -11.83
C ILE A 204 -1.00 -17.85 -12.58
N ALA A 205 -0.82 -17.23 -13.75
CA ALA A 205 -1.92 -16.91 -14.63
C ALA A 205 -2.56 -18.21 -15.16
N THR A 206 -3.84 -18.42 -14.84
CA THR A 206 -4.63 -19.60 -15.24
C THR A 206 -5.39 -19.37 -16.54
N SER A 207 -5.86 -18.14 -16.74
CA SER A 207 -6.59 -17.71 -17.93
C SER A 207 -6.33 -16.23 -18.15
N THR A 208 -6.04 -15.83 -19.38
CA THR A 208 -5.95 -14.42 -19.78
C THR A 208 -6.82 -14.24 -21.01
N VAL A 209 -7.74 -13.28 -20.95
CA VAL A 209 -8.62 -12.92 -22.06
C VAL A 209 -8.33 -11.50 -22.49
N HIS A 210 -8.34 -11.26 -23.79
CA HIS A 210 -8.23 -9.94 -24.39
C HIS A 210 -9.38 -9.73 -25.37
N ALA A 211 -10.18 -8.69 -25.14
CA ALA A 211 -11.34 -8.38 -25.97
C ALA A 211 -11.30 -6.93 -26.46
N LYS A 212 -11.46 -6.74 -27.77
CA LYS A 212 -11.63 -5.44 -28.43
C LYS A 212 -13.11 -5.14 -28.60
N LEU A 213 -13.49 -3.90 -28.26
CA LEU A 213 -14.88 -3.46 -28.36
C LEU A 213 -15.24 -3.17 -29.81
N SER A 214 -16.17 -3.95 -30.37
CA SER A 214 -16.55 -3.89 -31.78
C SER A 214 -17.12 -2.53 -32.21
N GLU A 215 -17.80 -1.86 -31.29
CA GLU A 215 -18.46 -0.56 -31.45
C GLU A 215 -17.46 0.58 -31.61
N ASN A 216 -16.28 0.42 -31.01
CA ASN A 216 -15.21 1.42 -31.03
C ASN A 216 -14.08 1.05 -32.01
N ARG A 217 -14.28 0.07 -32.90
CA ARG A 217 -13.25 -0.40 -33.86
C ARG A 217 -12.65 0.68 -34.77
N LEU A 218 -13.38 1.78 -34.99
CA LEU A 218 -12.93 2.91 -35.82
C LEU A 218 -12.05 3.87 -35.02
N LEU A 219 -12.10 3.83 -33.69
CA LEU A 219 -11.25 4.61 -32.81
C LEU A 219 -9.90 3.89 -32.73
N ARG A 220 -8.84 4.52 -33.25
CA ARG A 220 -7.49 3.96 -33.21
C ARG A 220 -6.77 4.42 -31.94
N ALA A 221 -6.14 3.49 -31.24
CA ALA A 221 -5.09 3.82 -30.28
C ALA A 221 -3.79 4.06 -31.08
N PRO A 222 -3.02 5.12 -30.76
CA PRO A 222 -1.61 5.11 -31.11
C PRO A 222 -0.95 3.90 -30.42
N ASN A 223 0.04 3.26 -31.05
CA ASN A 223 0.91 2.28 -30.39
C ASN A 223 0.16 1.03 -29.86
N TYR A 224 -0.60 0.34 -30.72
CA TYR A 224 -1.28 -0.91 -30.33
C TYR A 224 -0.33 -2.12 -30.40
N GLN A 225 -0.27 -2.90 -29.33
CA GLN A 225 0.49 -4.15 -29.28
C GLN A 225 -0.41 -5.37 -29.53
N GLU A 226 0.12 -6.40 -30.21
CA GLU A 226 -0.56 -7.69 -30.27
C GLU A 226 -0.62 -8.38 -28.90
N PHE A 227 -1.73 -9.08 -28.65
CA PHE A 227 -1.91 -9.85 -27.44
C PHE A 227 -1.02 -11.10 -27.50
N ALA A 228 -0.12 -11.24 -26.51
CA ALA A 228 0.94 -12.24 -26.54
C ALA A 228 0.52 -13.60 -25.98
N TYR A 229 -0.61 -13.67 -25.26
CA TYR A 229 -1.00 -14.84 -24.47
C TYR A 229 -2.22 -15.58 -25.02
N GLY A 230 -2.59 -15.33 -26.28
CA GLY A 230 -3.72 -15.98 -26.94
C GLY A 230 -4.26 -15.16 -28.11
N GLU A 231 -5.53 -15.38 -28.42
CA GLU A 231 -6.23 -14.68 -29.50
C GLU A 231 -6.99 -13.46 -28.95
N THR A 232 -7.07 -12.40 -29.75
CA THR A 232 -7.88 -11.23 -29.41
C THR A 232 -9.32 -11.45 -29.88
N GLU A 233 -10.26 -11.45 -28.95
CA GLU A 233 -11.69 -11.53 -29.24
C GLU A 233 -12.20 -10.15 -29.71
N HIS A 234 -13.02 -10.11 -30.75
CA HIS A 234 -13.77 -8.91 -31.13
C HIS A 234 -15.22 -9.09 -30.70
N ALA A 235 -15.63 -8.38 -29.66
CA ALA A 235 -16.91 -8.59 -28.99
C ALA A 235 -17.70 -7.30 -28.85
N SER A 236 -19.03 -7.41 -28.80
CA SER A 236 -19.90 -6.29 -28.45
C SER A 236 -19.82 -5.99 -26.96
N LYS A 237 -20.26 -4.79 -26.58
CA LYS A 237 -20.33 -4.35 -25.19
C LYS A 237 -21.16 -5.30 -24.32
N GLU A 238 -22.24 -5.86 -24.86
CA GLU A 238 -23.12 -6.80 -24.15
C GLU A 238 -22.45 -8.15 -23.88
N VAL A 239 -21.66 -8.65 -24.83
CA VAL A 239 -20.91 -9.91 -24.68
C VAL A 239 -19.84 -9.75 -23.61
N ILE A 240 -19.05 -8.67 -23.67
CA ILE A 240 -18.04 -8.37 -22.63
C ILE A 240 -18.71 -8.17 -21.27
N ALA A 241 -19.83 -7.45 -21.20
CA ALA A 241 -20.57 -7.28 -19.95
C ALA A 241 -21.04 -8.63 -19.36
N THR A 242 -21.41 -9.59 -20.21
CA THR A 242 -21.79 -10.94 -19.80
C THR A 242 -20.59 -11.70 -19.24
N HIS A 243 -19.43 -11.64 -19.90
CA HIS A 243 -18.19 -12.23 -19.38
C HIS A 243 -17.77 -11.62 -18.04
N LEU A 244 -17.82 -10.29 -17.89
CA LEU A 244 -17.50 -9.63 -16.62
C LEU A 244 -18.47 -10.01 -15.49
N LYS A 245 -19.77 -10.16 -15.79
CA LYS A 245 -20.77 -10.61 -14.81
C LYS A 245 -20.49 -12.03 -14.33
N GLN A 246 -20.08 -12.92 -15.24
CA GLN A 246 -19.66 -14.29 -14.93
C GLN A 246 -18.36 -14.29 -14.11
N LEU A 247 -17.36 -13.51 -14.55
CA LEU A 247 -16.05 -13.40 -13.91
C LEU A 247 -16.17 -13.01 -12.43
N PHE A 248 -16.95 -11.98 -12.12
CA PHE A 248 -17.15 -11.50 -10.74
C PHE A 248 -18.30 -12.19 -10.01
N ASN A 249 -18.94 -13.17 -10.65
CA ASN A 249 -20.06 -13.91 -10.13
C ASN A 249 -21.18 -13.02 -9.53
N VAL A 250 -21.46 -11.89 -10.20
CA VAL A 250 -22.34 -10.82 -9.68
C VAL A 250 -23.79 -11.31 -9.48
N GLN A 251 -24.18 -12.38 -10.17
CA GLN A 251 -25.55 -12.91 -10.16
C GLN A 251 -25.80 -13.93 -9.05
N LEU A 252 -24.76 -14.53 -8.45
CA LEU A 252 -24.95 -15.50 -7.36
C LEU A 252 -24.94 -14.78 -6.02
N GLU A 253 -26.12 -14.62 -5.41
CA GLU A 253 -26.31 -14.03 -4.07
C GLU A 253 -25.49 -14.74 -2.97
N ASP A 254 -25.06 -15.97 -3.25
CA ASP A 254 -24.26 -16.85 -2.41
C ASP A 254 -22.86 -17.10 -2.97
N SER A 255 -22.21 -16.07 -3.52
CA SER A 255 -20.79 -16.13 -3.87
C SER A 255 -19.97 -16.57 -2.63
N SER A 256 -19.58 -17.84 -2.61
CA SER A 256 -18.73 -18.46 -1.60
C SER A 256 -17.26 -18.04 -1.72
N SER A 257 -16.93 -17.26 -2.76
CA SER A 257 -15.58 -17.04 -3.26
C SER A 257 -15.41 -15.57 -3.63
N PRO A 258 -15.05 -14.70 -2.66
CA PRO A 258 -14.79 -13.30 -2.95
C PRO A 258 -13.61 -13.15 -3.92
N VAL A 259 -13.62 -12.04 -4.67
CA VAL A 259 -12.58 -11.73 -5.66
C VAL A 259 -11.70 -10.60 -5.16
N VAL A 260 -10.39 -10.76 -5.23
CA VAL A 260 -9.41 -9.66 -5.16
C VAL A 260 -9.14 -9.21 -6.58
N LEU A 261 -9.54 -7.98 -6.90
CA LEU A 261 -9.43 -7.39 -8.23
C LEU A 261 -8.27 -6.41 -8.27
N PHE A 262 -7.19 -6.75 -8.97
CA PHE A 262 -6.05 -5.87 -9.23
C PHE A 262 -6.31 -4.98 -10.44
N VAL A 263 -6.15 -3.66 -10.26
CA VAL A 263 -6.39 -2.66 -11.31
C VAL A 263 -5.29 -1.60 -11.30
N TYR A 264 -5.11 -0.92 -12.43
CA TYR A 264 -4.30 0.28 -12.55
C TYR A 264 -5.19 1.53 -12.47
N GLY A 265 -5.26 2.19 -11.31
CA GLY A 265 -6.17 3.33 -11.12
C GLY A 265 -7.61 2.91 -10.85
N ALA A 266 -7.93 2.66 -9.57
CA ALA A 266 -9.21 2.11 -9.14
C ALA A 266 -10.42 2.99 -9.48
N GLU A 267 -10.30 4.31 -9.49
CA GLU A 267 -11.43 5.16 -9.90
C GLU A 267 -11.84 4.93 -11.36
N GLY A 268 -10.84 4.93 -12.26
CA GLY A 268 -11.07 4.70 -13.69
C GLY A 268 -11.61 3.30 -13.96
N ALA A 269 -11.02 2.28 -13.34
CA ALA A 269 -11.45 0.90 -13.50
C ALA A 269 -12.91 0.70 -13.08
N MET A 270 -13.32 1.28 -11.96
CA MET A 270 -14.69 1.18 -11.46
C MET A 270 -15.69 1.92 -12.36
N ASN A 271 -15.27 3.02 -12.99
CA ASN A 271 -16.09 3.74 -13.97
C ASN A 271 -16.27 2.92 -15.26
N VAL A 272 -15.21 2.26 -15.73
CA VAL A 272 -15.27 1.33 -16.86
C VAL A 272 -16.18 0.15 -16.56
N ILE A 273 -16.01 -0.51 -15.41
CA ILE A 273 -16.86 -1.64 -15.00
C ILE A 273 -18.34 -1.24 -14.89
N ARG A 274 -18.63 -0.06 -14.33
CA ARG A 274 -19.99 0.49 -14.26
C ARG A 274 -20.57 0.77 -15.65
N SER A 275 -19.75 1.21 -16.61
CA SER A 275 -20.21 1.49 -17.98
C SER A 275 -20.67 0.22 -18.71
N PHE A 276 -20.17 -0.96 -18.32
CA PHE A 276 -20.66 -2.29 -18.75
C PHE A 276 -21.92 -2.75 -17.99
N GLY A 277 -22.50 -1.92 -17.11
CA GLY A 277 -23.75 -2.20 -16.41
C GLY A 277 -23.61 -3.19 -15.24
N LEU A 278 -22.43 -3.30 -14.64
CA LEU A 278 -22.23 -4.08 -13.42
C LEU A 278 -22.57 -3.22 -12.19
N ASP A 279 -23.33 -3.80 -11.24
CA ASP A 279 -23.54 -3.20 -9.93
C ASP A 279 -22.31 -3.44 -9.05
N ILE A 280 -21.66 -2.34 -8.68
CA ILE A 280 -20.46 -2.30 -7.85
C ILE A 280 -20.73 -1.68 -6.48
N SER A 281 -21.99 -1.47 -6.10
CA SER A 281 -22.40 -0.84 -4.83
C SER A 281 -21.83 -1.56 -3.60
N ARG A 282 -21.67 -2.88 -3.70
CA ARG A 282 -21.15 -3.75 -2.63
C ARG A 282 -19.64 -3.98 -2.69
N TRP A 283 -18.94 -3.48 -3.71
CA TRP A 283 -17.50 -3.68 -3.86
C TRP A 283 -16.75 -2.82 -2.86
N HIS A 284 -15.66 -3.36 -2.32
CA HIS A 284 -14.83 -2.66 -1.34
C HIS A 284 -13.50 -2.25 -1.96
N ARG A 285 -12.95 -1.09 -1.58
CA ARG A 285 -11.58 -0.68 -1.98
C ARG A 285 -10.58 -1.07 -0.89
N GLY A 286 -9.47 -1.69 -1.27
CA GLY A 286 -8.50 -2.25 -0.35
C GLY A 286 -8.95 -3.58 0.25
N ILE A 287 -7.99 -4.26 0.89
CA ILE A 287 -8.14 -5.63 1.41
C ILE A 287 -8.27 -5.70 2.93
N GLU A 288 -8.21 -4.58 3.64
CA GLU A 288 -8.33 -4.54 5.11
C GLU A 288 -9.49 -5.40 5.65
N PRO A 289 -10.73 -5.34 5.11
CA PRO A 289 -11.82 -6.10 5.69
C PRO A 289 -11.70 -7.61 5.47
N ILE A 290 -10.83 -8.06 4.54
CA ILE A 290 -10.57 -9.48 4.28
C ILE A 290 -9.93 -10.14 5.51
N LEU A 291 -9.01 -9.43 6.16
CA LEU A 291 -8.23 -9.97 7.27
C LEU A 291 -9.03 -10.09 8.57
N GLY A 292 -10.32 -9.74 8.56
CA GLY A 292 -11.22 -9.89 9.71
C GLY A 292 -10.82 -9.05 10.91
N ARG A 293 -9.90 -8.10 10.73
CA ARG A 293 -9.51 -7.16 11.77
C ARG A 293 -10.69 -6.27 12.11
N ARG A 294 -10.87 -6.04 13.42
CA ARG A 294 -11.78 -5.00 13.87
C ARG A 294 -11.20 -3.68 13.40
N ILE A 295 -11.76 -3.14 12.34
CA ILE A 295 -11.46 -1.78 11.87
C ILE A 295 -11.52 -0.90 13.11
N LEU A 296 -10.37 -0.36 13.51
CA LEU A 296 -10.34 0.63 14.57
C LEU A 296 -11.19 1.77 14.06
N LYS A 297 -12.37 1.95 14.67
CA LYS A 297 -13.17 3.15 14.46
C LYS A 297 -12.36 4.27 15.05
N ILE A 298 -11.47 4.87 14.25
CA ILE A 298 -10.69 6.05 14.66
C ILE A 298 -11.74 7.10 15.04
N PRO A 299 -11.85 7.49 16.32
CA PRO A 299 -12.85 8.45 16.76
C PRO A 299 -12.53 9.80 16.11
N GLY A 300 -13.26 10.16 15.05
CA GLY A 300 -13.05 11.40 14.30
C GLY A 300 -12.94 11.21 12.78
N THR A 301 -12.61 10.02 12.28
CA THR A 301 -12.74 9.71 10.85
C THR A 301 -14.14 9.17 10.59
N ALA A 302 -15.14 10.05 10.69
CA ALA A 302 -16.40 9.78 10.02
C ALA A 302 -16.06 9.50 8.55
N SER A 303 -16.47 8.33 8.06
CA SER A 303 -16.21 7.85 6.70
C SER A 303 -16.35 8.99 5.69
N TYR A 304 -15.31 9.14 4.86
CA TYR A 304 -15.11 10.19 3.87
C TYR A 304 -16.15 10.22 2.72
N ARG A 305 -17.37 9.71 2.93
CA ARG A 305 -18.39 9.59 1.89
C ARG A 305 -19.81 10.02 2.24
N ASP A 306 -20.10 10.53 3.43
CA ASP A 306 -21.51 10.86 3.77
C ASP A 306 -21.75 12.13 4.61
N THR A 307 -20.81 13.07 4.65
CA THR A 307 -20.94 14.28 5.49
C THR A 307 -20.85 15.59 4.72
N GLU A 308 -21.62 15.74 3.64
CA GLU A 308 -21.88 17.06 3.04
C GLU A 308 -23.21 17.69 3.51
N TYR A 309 -24.08 16.96 4.22
CA TYR A 309 -25.42 17.46 4.59
C TYR A 309 -25.75 17.59 6.09
N SER A 310 -24.79 17.43 7.00
CA SER A 310 -25.09 17.57 8.45
C SER A 310 -24.08 18.39 9.26
N ARG A 311 -23.56 19.47 8.68
CA ARG A 311 -23.14 20.65 9.47
C ARG A 311 -24.37 21.48 9.86
N ARG A 312 -25.27 20.91 10.65
CA ARG A 312 -26.04 21.72 11.61
C ARG A 312 -25.24 21.69 12.89
N GLU A 313 -24.45 22.73 13.09
CA GLU A 313 -23.83 23.01 14.38
C GLU A 313 -24.91 22.94 15.46
N PRO A 314 -24.76 22.10 16.50
CA PRO A 314 -25.52 22.30 17.71
C PRO A 314 -25.01 23.61 18.30
N ASN A 315 -25.78 24.67 18.13
CA ASN A 315 -25.67 25.89 18.92
C ASN A 315 -25.67 25.49 20.40
N PHE A 316 -24.48 25.28 20.96
CA PHE A 316 -24.25 25.30 22.40
C PHE A 316 -24.42 26.75 22.82
N SER A 317 -25.70 27.12 22.98
CA SER A 317 -26.11 28.29 23.75
C SER A 317 -25.45 28.17 25.11
N ARG A 318 -24.40 28.96 25.32
CA ARG A 318 -23.83 29.27 26.62
C ARG A 318 -24.95 29.89 27.46
N ASP A 319 -25.56 29.08 28.32
CA ASP A 319 -26.38 29.60 29.40
C ASP A 319 -25.52 29.65 30.68
N PRO A 320 -25.06 30.84 31.13
CA PRO A 320 -24.11 30.95 32.23
C PRO A 320 -24.77 30.95 33.63
N TYR A 321 -26.06 30.59 33.75
CA TYR A 321 -26.83 30.82 34.97
C TYR A 321 -27.45 29.61 35.69
N SER A 322 -27.06 28.35 35.43
CA SER A 322 -27.54 27.21 36.24
C SER A 322 -26.66 26.88 37.46
N ARG A 323 -26.31 27.90 38.25
CA ARG A 323 -25.93 27.71 39.67
C ARG A 323 -27.20 27.65 40.51
N GLN A 324 -27.85 26.49 40.58
CA GLN A 324 -28.78 26.23 41.69
C GLN A 324 -28.50 24.89 42.37
N ARG A 325 -28.00 25.04 43.59
CA ARG A 325 -28.01 24.07 44.66
C ARG A 325 -29.40 23.45 44.81
N SER A 326 -29.51 22.14 44.63
CA SER A 326 -30.40 21.26 45.39
C SER A 326 -29.69 19.90 45.42
N GLY A 327 -29.43 19.27 46.56
CA GLY A 327 -30.29 19.14 47.72
C GLY A 327 -30.98 17.79 47.63
N ARG A 328 -30.35 16.75 48.20
CA ARG A 328 -30.89 15.44 48.59
C ARG A 328 -32.23 15.01 47.96
N SER A 329 -32.19 13.98 47.13
CA SER A 329 -33.22 12.93 47.17
C SER A 329 -32.63 11.59 46.72
N ILE A 330 -32.37 10.74 47.71
CA ILE A 330 -32.15 9.30 47.55
C ILE A 330 -33.52 8.73 47.15
N SER A 331 -33.68 8.40 45.88
CA SER A 331 -34.82 7.62 45.40
C SER A 331 -34.35 6.18 45.17
N PRO A 332 -34.95 5.16 45.82
CA PRO A 332 -34.69 3.77 45.50
C PRO A 332 -35.45 3.41 44.21
N GLY A 333 -34.89 3.80 43.07
CA GLY A 333 -35.40 3.41 41.76
C GLY A 333 -35.06 1.96 41.46
N ARG A 334 -35.95 1.04 41.86
CA ARG A 334 -36.14 -0.26 41.20
C ARG A 334 -36.54 0.02 39.73
N GLY A 335 -35.55 0.28 38.90
CA GLY A 335 -35.68 0.34 37.46
C GLY A 335 -35.06 -0.90 36.89
N ASP A 336 -35.91 -1.84 36.50
CA ASP A 336 -35.58 -2.97 35.63
C ASP A 336 -34.90 -2.41 34.37
N TYR A 337 -33.58 -2.26 34.40
CA TYR A 337 -32.79 -2.03 33.21
C TYR A 337 -32.80 -3.33 32.43
N SER A 338 -33.94 -3.60 31.79
CA SER A 338 -34.05 -4.43 30.61
C SER A 338 -32.87 -4.07 29.74
N ARG A 339 -31.84 -4.93 29.81
CA ARG A 339 -30.68 -4.87 28.93
C ARG A 339 -31.27 -4.95 27.56
N ARG A 340 -31.45 -3.79 26.89
CA ARG A 340 -31.83 -3.73 25.48
C ARG A 340 -31.00 -4.79 24.81
N ALA A 341 -31.66 -5.84 24.32
CA ALA A 341 -31.02 -6.89 23.58
C ALA A 341 -30.19 -6.18 22.53
N ARG A 342 -28.86 -6.27 22.63
CA ARG A 342 -27.98 -5.70 21.61
C ARG A 342 -28.47 -6.30 20.32
N SER A 343 -28.95 -5.44 19.41
CA SER A 343 -29.38 -5.88 18.09
C SER A 343 -28.31 -6.85 17.59
N PRO A 344 -28.69 -8.06 17.13
CA PRO A 344 -27.72 -9.03 16.66
C PRO A 344 -26.75 -8.29 15.74
N GLU A 345 -25.44 -8.44 15.99
CA GLU A 345 -24.43 -7.87 15.10
C GLU A 345 -24.82 -8.32 13.70
N LEU A 346 -25.24 -7.37 12.86
CA LEU A 346 -25.64 -7.65 11.49
C LEU A 346 -24.47 -8.44 10.92
N SER A 347 -24.69 -9.71 10.60
CA SER A 347 -23.70 -10.57 9.98
C SER A 347 -23.43 -9.95 8.62
N GLN A 348 -22.49 -9.03 8.56
CA GLN A 348 -22.14 -8.35 7.33
C GLN A 348 -21.53 -9.41 6.44
N ARG A 349 -22.31 -9.84 5.45
CA ARG A 349 -21.80 -10.70 4.38
C ARG A 349 -20.57 -10.00 3.80
N PRO A 350 -19.46 -10.71 3.57
CA PRO A 350 -18.27 -10.10 3.01
C PRO A 350 -18.60 -9.45 1.66
N PRO A 351 -17.96 -8.32 1.31
CA PRO A 351 -17.97 -7.79 -0.04
C PRO A 351 -17.63 -8.89 -1.07
N PRO A 352 -18.35 -8.95 -2.20
CA PRO A 352 -18.06 -9.93 -3.24
C PRO A 352 -16.73 -9.65 -3.97
N VAL A 353 -16.31 -8.38 -4.02
CA VAL A 353 -15.09 -7.95 -4.70
C VAL A 353 -14.35 -6.92 -3.84
N TYR A 354 -13.04 -7.11 -3.73
CA TYR A 354 -12.08 -6.23 -3.08
C TYR A 354 -11.12 -5.68 -4.13
N VAL A 355 -11.15 -4.37 -4.35
CA VAL A 355 -10.39 -3.70 -5.41
C VAL A 355 -9.06 -3.22 -4.88
N VAL A 356 -7.98 -3.65 -5.51
CA VAL A 356 -6.60 -3.28 -5.18
C VAL A 356 -6.06 -2.41 -6.31
N ASP A 357 -5.76 -1.16 -5.98
CA ASP A 357 -5.07 -0.26 -6.89
C ASP A 357 -3.56 -0.50 -6.81
N VAL A 358 -3.01 -1.15 -7.83
CA VAL A 358 -1.59 -1.48 -7.91
C VAL A 358 -0.75 -0.20 -8.03
N LYS A 359 -1.29 0.84 -8.67
CA LYS A 359 -0.62 2.14 -8.80
C LYS A 359 -0.46 2.80 -7.43
N ASP A 360 -1.55 2.88 -6.65
CA ASP A 360 -1.50 3.45 -5.30
C ASP A 360 -0.60 2.63 -4.36
N LEU A 361 -0.59 1.30 -4.52
CA LEU A 361 0.27 0.42 -3.73
C LEU A 361 1.76 0.71 -4.00
N TYR A 362 2.13 0.87 -5.27
CA TYR A 362 3.49 1.27 -5.65
C TYR A 362 3.82 2.70 -5.19
N ALA A 363 2.88 3.64 -5.30
CA ALA A 363 3.05 5.03 -4.84
C ALA A 363 3.38 5.08 -3.35
N THR A 364 2.65 4.29 -2.56
CA THR A 364 2.83 4.13 -1.11
C THR A 364 4.23 3.62 -0.80
N MET A 365 4.70 2.62 -1.54
CA MET A 365 6.05 2.07 -1.38
C MET A 365 7.13 3.13 -1.69
N ARG A 366 6.96 3.92 -2.75
CA ARG A 366 7.87 5.00 -3.17
C ARG A 366 7.83 6.24 -2.27
N ASP A 367 6.81 6.40 -1.42
CA ASP A 367 6.47 7.67 -0.73
C ASP A 367 6.13 8.82 -1.68
N SER A 368 5.76 8.52 -2.92
CA SER A 368 5.45 9.53 -3.92
C SER A 368 3.95 9.82 -3.92
N GLY A 369 3.55 11.07 -3.68
CA GLY A 369 2.13 11.45 -3.66
C GLY A 369 1.42 11.35 -5.02
N VAL A 370 2.13 11.60 -6.12
CA VAL A 370 1.59 11.48 -7.48
C VAL A 370 2.58 10.70 -8.33
N LEU A 371 2.11 9.61 -8.93
CA LEU A 371 2.87 8.85 -9.93
C LEU A 371 2.36 9.20 -11.33
N GLU A 372 3.26 9.73 -12.15
CA GLU A 372 3.06 9.88 -13.60
C GLU A 372 3.57 8.65 -14.38
N GLU A 373 4.28 7.74 -13.71
CA GLU A 373 4.73 6.48 -14.28
C GLU A 373 3.54 5.67 -14.80
N ASN A 374 3.74 4.97 -15.93
CA ASN A 374 2.79 4.01 -16.46
C ASN A 374 3.05 2.59 -15.90
N SER A 375 2.13 1.65 -16.12
CA SER A 375 2.25 0.29 -15.59
C SER A 375 3.54 -0.42 -16.05
N SER A 376 3.98 -0.22 -17.30
CA SER A 376 5.23 -0.74 -17.84
C SER A 376 6.47 -0.20 -17.12
N ALA A 377 6.53 1.12 -16.87
CA ALA A 377 7.62 1.75 -16.14
C ALA A 377 7.70 1.22 -14.70
N ILE A 378 6.55 1.07 -14.05
CA ILE A 378 6.50 0.48 -12.71
C ILE A 378 6.94 -0.98 -12.74
N ALA A 379 6.51 -1.77 -13.73
CA ALA A 379 6.94 -3.15 -13.87
C ALA A 379 8.46 -3.28 -14.06
N ASN A 380 9.06 -2.41 -14.87
CA ASN A 380 10.52 -2.34 -15.03
C ASN A 380 11.22 -2.00 -13.71
N ASN A 381 10.70 -1.01 -12.97
CA ASN A 381 11.19 -0.64 -11.64
C ASN A 381 11.05 -1.77 -10.61
N LEU A 382 10.05 -2.64 -10.78
CA LEU A 382 9.84 -3.83 -9.98
C LEU A 382 10.64 -5.05 -10.48
N ARG A 383 11.44 -4.89 -11.55
CA ARG A 383 12.20 -5.96 -12.22
C ARG A 383 11.32 -7.15 -12.64
N ILE A 384 10.10 -6.84 -13.07
CA ILE A 384 9.17 -7.84 -13.58
C ILE A 384 9.46 -8.02 -15.05
N TYR A 385 10.22 -9.06 -15.32
CA TYR A 385 10.58 -9.46 -16.67
C TYR A 385 9.65 -10.60 -17.10
N PHE A 386 8.87 -10.35 -18.16
CA PHE A 386 8.15 -11.41 -18.83
C PHE A 386 9.10 -12.29 -19.64
N GLU A 387 8.61 -13.43 -20.11
CA GLU A 387 9.33 -14.29 -21.05
C GLU A 387 10.03 -13.45 -22.15
N PRO A 388 11.28 -13.77 -22.53
CA PRO A 388 12.11 -12.93 -23.39
C PRO A 388 11.44 -12.52 -24.71
N GLN A 389 10.50 -13.34 -25.19
CA GLN A 389 9.74 -13.09 -26.42
C GLN A 389 8.81 -11.87 -26.32
N ILE A 390 8.44 -11.46 -25.10
CA ILE A 390 7.51 -10.37 -24.81
C ILE A 390 8.27 -9.08 -24.48
N GLN A 391 9.45 -9.19 -23.85
CA GLN A 391 10.27 -8.04 -23.44
C GLN A 391 10.65 -7.11 -24.60
N HIS A 392 11.04 -7.67 -25.75
CA HIS A 392 11.43 -6.86 -26.92
C HIS A 392 10.30 -6.03 -27.51
N LYS A 393 9.04 -6.25 -27.10
CA LYS A 393 7.86 -5.54 -27.60
C LYS A 393 7.18 -4.64 -26.56
N ILE A 394 7.67 -4.54 -25.32
CA ILE A 394 7.11 -3.65 -24.27
C ILE A 394 7.61 -2.19 -24.45
N GLY A 395 8.19 -1.86 -25.61
CA GLY A 395 8.47 -0.48 -25.99
C GLY A 395 7.18 0.21 -26.45
N SER A 396 6.68 1.16 -25.65
CA SER A 396 5.58 2.10 -25.92
C SER A 396 4.21 1.58 -26.36
N ASP A 397 4.07 0.30 -26.73
CA ASP A 397 2.85 -0.27 -27.28
C ASP A 397 1.99 -0.97 -26.22
N TRP A 398 0.67 -0.80 -26.29
CA TRP A 398 -0.26 -1.23 -25.24
C TRP A 398 -1.27 -2.26 -25.74
N SER A 399 -1.48 -3.30 -24.92
CA SER A 399 -2.58 -4.26 -25.02
C SER A 399 -3.12 -4.51 -23.61
N ALA A 400 -4.42 -4.28 -23.41
CA ALA A 400 -5.05 -4.52 -22.12
C ALA A 400 -4.94 -5.98 -21.66
N GLY A 401 -4.86 -6.94 -22.61
CA GLY A 401 -4.62 -8.34 -22.32
C GLY A 401 -3.26 -8.56 -21.64
N ASN A 402 -2.20 -8.02 -22.24
CA ASN A 402 -0.83 -8.13 -21.72
C ASN A 402 -0.69 -7.40 -20.37
N GLU A 403 -1.22 -6.19 -20.27
CA GLU A 403 -1.20 -5.38 -19.05
C GLU A 403 -1.98 -6.04 -17.91
N SER A 404 -3.13 -6.67 -18.19
CA SER A 404 -3.89 -7.37 -17.15
C SER A 404 -3.00 -8.41 -16.46
N ARG A 405 -2.23 -9.19 -17.22
CA ARG A 405 -1.30 -10.18 -16.66
C ARG A 405 -0.21 -9.52 -15.82
N LEU A 406 0.29 -8.36 -16.25
CA LEU A 406 1.33 -7.60 -15.53
C LEU A 406 0.89 -7.16 -14.14
N LEU A 407 -0.36 -6.72 -13.98
CA LEU A 407 -0.85 -6.21 -12.69
C LEU A 407 -0.78 -7.25 -11.56
N GLY A 408 -1.02 -8.53 -11.83
CA GLY A 408 -0.90 -9.58 -10.82
C GLY A 408 0.55 -9.81 -10.38
N PHE A 409 1.48 -9.82 -11.34
CA PHE A 409 2.92 -9.89 -11.04
C PHE A 409 3.42 -8.65 -10.29
N MET A 410 2.93 -7.45 -10.63
CA MET A 410 3.26 -6.22 -9.92
C MET A 410 2.79 -6.23 -8.48
N TRP A 411 1.52 -6.59 -8.26
CA TRP A 411 1.00 -6.77 -6.91
C TRP A 411 1.82 -7.78 -6.12
N PHE A 412 2.15 -8.92 -6.75
CA PHE A 412 2.96 -9.95 -6.13
C PHE A 412 4.34 -9.44 -5.73
N ALA A 413 5.08 -8.79 -6.63
CA ALA A 413 6.40 -8.23 -6.34
C ALA A 413 6.37 -7.19 -5.20
N LEU A 414 5.27 -6.45 -5.05
CA LEU A 414 5.05 -5.51 -3.94
C LEU A 414 4.73 -6.24 -2.62
N ALA A 415 3.93 -7.30 -2.69
CA ALA A 415 3.50 -8.06 -1.52
C ALA A 415 4.56 -9.05 -1.01
N CYS A 416 5.47 -9.55 -1.86
CA CYS A 416 6.40 -10.64 -1.53
C CYS A 416 7.75 -10.23 -0.94
N GLY A 417 7.89 -8.97 -0.56
CA GLY A 417 9.17 -8.44 -0.10
C GLY A 417 9.26 -8.25 1.41
N ASN A 418 10.41 -7.70 1.77
CA ASN A 418 10.71 -7.08 3.05
C ASN A 418 9.66 -6.02 3.43
N ALA A 419 9.74 -5.48 4.65
CA ALA A 419 8.86 -4.40 5.07
C ALA A 419 8.97 -3.20 4.11
N ILE A 420 7.92 -2.38 4.02
CA ILE A 420 7.86 -1.27 3.05
C ILE A 420 9.11 -0.38 3.04
N ASP A 421 9.66 -0.09 4.22
CA ASP A 421 10.85 0.74 4.40
C ASP A 421 12.12 0.12 3.80
N GLU A 422 12.22 -1.21 3.87
CA GLU A 422 13.35 -1.98 3.34
C GLU A 422 13.23 -2.09 1.82
N GLN A 423 12.03 -2.41 1.29
CA GLN A 423 11.80 -2.38 -0.16
C GLN A 423 12.14 -1.02 -0.76
N ARG A 424 11.74 0.06 -0.07
CA ARG A 424 12.08 1.42 -0.49
C ARG A 424 13.59 1.66 -0.50
N ALA A 425 14.28 1.30 0.58
CA ALA A 425 15.73 1.48 0.69
C ALA A 425 16.49 0.70 -0.38
N THR A 426 16.15 -0.57 -0.60
CA THR A 426 16.75 -1.42 -1.63
C THR A 426 16.56 -0.80 -3.02
N ARG A 427 15.34 -0.37 -3.35
CA ARG A 427 15.04 0.20 -4.68
C ARG A 427 15.67 1.57 -4.92
N ILE A 428 15.80 2.40 -3.88
CA ILE A 428 16.55 3.66 -3.99
C ILE A 428 18.03 3.37 -4.24
N ALA A 429 18.63 2.47 -3.46
CA ALA A 429 20.02 2.09 -3.63
C ALA A 429 20.30 1.51 -5.04
N GLU A 430 19.36 0.72 -5.57
CA GLU A 430 19.47 0.14 -6.91
C GLU A 430 19.24 1.16 -8.04
N GLY A 431 18.29 2.08 -7.89
CA GLY A 431 18.00 3.11 -8.90
C GLY A 431 19.04 4.25 -8.94
N SER A 432 19.83 4.40 -7.89
CA SER A 432 20.97 5.34 -7.84
C SER A 432 22.24 4.79 -8.46
N LEU A 433 22.28 3.50 -8.83
CA LEU A 433 23.40 3.00 -9.62
C LEU A 433 23.27 3.62 -11.03
N PRO A 434 24.28 4.35 -11.52
CA PRO A 434 24.27 4.80 -12.89
C PRO A 434 24.06 3.55 -13.74
N MET A 435 23.01 3.54 -14.58
CA MET A 435 22.98 2.57 -15.67
C MET A 435 24.30 2.81 -16.39
N GLU A 436 25.23 1.85 -16.26
CA GLU A 436 26.40 1.81 -17.12
C GLU A 436 25.82 1.65 -18.52
N ASP A 437 25.56 2.78 -19.16
CA ASP A 437 25.36 2.90 -20.58
C ASP A 437 26.64 2.35 -21.20
N THR A 438 26.66 1.03 -21.34
CA THR A 438 27.57 0.31 -22.22
C THR A 438 27.06 0.55 -23.64
N GLU A 439 26.84 1.82 -23.99
CA GLU A 439 26.93 2.27 -25.36
C GLU A 439 28.41 2.12 -25.72
N GLU A 440 28.73 0.95 -26.25
CA GLU A 440 29.91 0.71 -27.04
C GLU A 440 29.89 1.72 -28.19
N LYS A 441 30.39 2.93 -27.95
CA LYS A 441 30.50 3.99 -28.95
C LYS A 441 31.19 3.39 -30.17
N PRO A 442 30.54 3.37 -31.35
CA PRO A 442 31.23 3.02 -32.57
C PRO A 442 32.40 3.98 -32.72
N GLN A 443 33.63 3.46 -32.70
CA GLN A 443 34.82 4.24 -33.03
C GLN A 443 34.65 4.77 -34.46
N VAL A 444 34.24 6.03 -34.58
CA VAL A 444 34.28 6.76 -35.83
C VAL A 444 35.76 6.92 -36.18
N PRO A 445 36.24 6.42 -37.33
CA PRO A 445 37.62 6.63 -37.74
C PRO A 445 37.88 8.13 -37.91
N PRO A 446 39.11 8.61 -37.61
CA PRO A 446 39.44 10.03 -37.66
C PRO A 446 39.33 10.54 -39.10
N VAL A 447 38.30 11.34 -39.35
CA VAL A 447 38.17 12.13 -40.59
C VAL A 447 39.07 13.34 -40.45
N GLY A 448 39.94 13.52 -41.45
CA GLY A 448 40.95 14.56 -41.50
C GLY A 448 40.35 15.97 -41.40
N GLN A 449 41.07 16.81 -40.66
CA GLN A 449 40.88 18.25 -40.62
C GLN A 449 41.19 18.83 -42.00
N ASP A 450 40.19 19.38 -42.67
CA ASP A 450 40.41 20.44 -43.65
C ASP A 450 39.87 21.75 -43.08
N MET A 451 40.82 22.66 -42.87
CA MET A 451 40.58 24.05 -42.53
C MET A 451 40.07 24.78 -43.76
N ASN A 452 38.94 25.47 -43.63
CA ASN A 452 38.64 26.79 -44.19
C ASN A 452 37.13 27.00 -44.21
N SER A 453 36.65 28.06 -43.56
CA SER A 453 35.77 29.08 -44.18
C SER A 453 35.16 29.94 -43.08
N ASP A 454 35.75 31.13 -42.92
CA ASP A 454 35.20 32.27 -42.21
C ASP A 454 33.92 32.76 -42.91
N ASP A 455 32.77 32.22 -42.54
CA ASP A 455 31.45 32.82 -42.82
C ASP A 455 30.52 32.55 -41.62
N GLU A 456 30.84 33.20 -40.49
CA GLU A 456 29.89 33.31 -39.37
C GLU A 456 28.89 34.43 -39.68
N ASP A 457 27.67 34.05 -40.08
CA ASP A 457 26.53 34.94 -40.27
C ASP A 457 26.00 35.40 -38.89
N PRO A 458 25.99 36.72 -38.59
CA PRO A 458 25.50 37.25 -37.31
C PRO A 458 23.98 37.13 -37.11
N ASN A 459 23.22 36.56 -38.05
CA ASN A 459 21.77 36.36 -37.94
C ASN A 459 21.34 34.93 -37.55
N ASP A 460 22.25 33.98 -37.32
CA ASP A 460 21.91 32.62 -36.86
C ASP A 460 21.62 32.51 -35.35
N ALA A 461 21.25 33.63 -34.71
CA ALA A 461 20.76 33.65 -33.34
C ALA A 461 19.35 33.03 -33.24
N GLY A 462 19.30 31.69 -33.22
CA GLY A 462 18.12 30.95 -32.76
C GLY A 462 17.75 31.33 -31.32
N PRO A 463 16.48 31.17 -30.92
CA PRO A 463 16.03 31.53 -29.58
C PRO A 463 16.87 30.80 -28.54
N VAL A 464 17.57 31.59 -27.73
CA VAL A 464 18.29 31.15 -26.53
C VAL A 464 17.39 30.23 -25.71
N SER A 465 17.68 28.93 -25.75
CA SER A 465 17.15 27.97 -24.79
C SER A 465 17.67 28.35 -23.41
N ARG A 466 16.85 29.12 -22.69
CA ARG A 466 17.00 29.28 -21.25
C ARG A 466 16.69 27.94 -20.60
N GLY A 467 17.70 27.37 -19.95
CA GLY A 467 17.52 26.36 -18.92
C GLY A 467 18.35 25.11 -19.16
N SER A 468 19.68 25.24 -19.11
CA SER A 468 20.49 24.12 -18.63
C SER A 468 20.07 23.84 -17.19
N THR A 469 19.29 22.78 -17.00
CA THR A 469 19.09 22.19 -15.68
C THR A 469 20.46 21.70 -15.23
N GLN A 470 21.08 22.43 -14.31
CA GLN A 470 22.31 21.99 -13.66
C GLN A 470 22.10 20.57 -13.15
N ASN A 471 23.02 19.68 -13.53
CA ASN A 471 23.24 18.42 -12.85
C ASN A 471 23.35 18.69 -11.34
N GLN A 472 22.25 18.46 -10.63
CA GLN A 472 22.28 18.33 -9.18
C GLN A 472 23.04 17.05 -8.90
N ALA A 473 24.30 17.18 -8.49
CA ALA A 473 25.00 16.12 -7.80
C ALA A 473 24.08 15.60 -6.68
N TYR A 474 23.77 14.32 -6.73
CA TYR A 474 22.87 13.64 -5.80
C TYR A 474 23.43 13.78 -4.38
N LYS A 475 22.89 14.73 -3.60
CA LYS A 475 23.06 14.76 -2.14
C LYS A 475 22.35 13.52 -1.58
N ASP A 476 23.07 12.75 -0.76
CA ASP A 476 22.47 11.70 0.08
C ASP A 476 21.15 12.22 0.67
N PRO A 477 20.01 11.51 0.49
CA PRO A 477 18.69 11.96 0.94
C PRO A 477 18.60 12.19 2.46
N TYR A 478 19.65 11.87 3.22
CA TYR A 478 19.77 12.17 4.65
C TYR A 478 20.95 13.10 5.04
N ALA A 479 21.83 13.50 4.12
CA ALA A 479 22.95 14.40 4.41
C ALA A 479 22.59 15.89 4.54
N VAL A 480 21.33 16.28 4.30
CA VAL A 480 20.86 17.69 4.42
C VAL A 480 20.79 18.16 5.88
N PHE A 481 21.12 17.31 6.87
CA PHE A 481 21.04 17.67 8.29
C PHE A 481 22.37 17.52 9.05
N ASP A 482 23.48 17.23 8.37
CA ASP A 482 24.82 17.05 8.97
C ASP A 482 25.84 18.12 8.55
N GLU A 483 25.46 19.19 7.85
CA GLU A 483 26.36 20.33 7.58
C GLU A 483 26.24 21.39 8.71
N GLU A 484 27.07 21.19 9.75
CA GLU A 484 27.92 22.19 10.42
C GLU A 484 27.31 23.55 10.78
N ASP A 485 26.83 23.68 12.04
CA ASP A 485 26.97 24.91 12.84
C ASP A 485 27.92 24.60 14.01
N GLU A 486 29.19 24.34 13.71
CA GLU A 486 30.31 24.46 14.67
C GLU A 486 31.06 25.75 14.35
N ASP A 487 30.58 26.86 14.91
CA ASP A 487 31.36 28.07 15.18
C ASP A 487 30.54 28.96 16.13
N ASP A 488 30.70 28.72 17.43
CA ASP A 488 30.43 29.75 18.45
C ASP A 488 31.45 29.56 19.58
N ASP A 489 32.61 30.21 19.38
CA ASP A 489 33.58 30.55 20.43
C ASP A 489 32.90 31.44 21.50
N TYR A 490 32.96 31.02 22.77
CA TYR A 490 32.90 31.92 23.93
C TYR A 490 33.64 31.37 25.16
#